data_AF-A0AAW1TZR4-F1
#
_entry.id   AF-A0AAW1TZR4-F1
#
_cell.length_a   1.000
_cell.length_b   1.000
_cell.length_c   1.000
_cell.angle_alpha   90.00
_cell.angle_beta   90.00
_cell.angle_gamma   90.00
#
_symmetry.space_group_name_H-M   'P 1'
#
loop_
_entity.id
_entity.type
_entity.pdbx_description
1 polymer ?
#
loop_
_entity_poly.entity_id
_entity_poly.type
_entity_poly.pdbx_seq_one_letter_code
_entity_poly.pdbx_strand_id
1 'polypeptide(L)'
;MTVIQPFNGFSITRDLHFLPTMNPDGFAVSHEGMCVGEYGRKNGKHGDVEDLNRNFPDIFHINRIPRQPETKAVMKWLDDIPFILSAGLHGGAVVANYPFDTVKEQTSHPINPPSITPDDDVFKHLATVYAQNHLTMHKGIVCDDGKKFTNGITNGAAWYMFSGGMQDYNYAHGCMELTLEISCCKFPRANKLPGLWQENKIALLYYVMEAHRGLTGQILDSITESPVVKADIQIIGRNMTFHPSKNGEFWRLLLPGEYKIQVKSPGYYTAEQKFSVKNYSGEQLPSLTRLKILLLNSTVPTTPKPEIVTIPPNTEKNRRIEDDVPKSTETTTLSEFDLLFKLQHSLDSSFSENNKGFRKDIFSCFLSMLTIEVFLLVIL
;
A
#
# COMPACT_ATOMS: atom_id res chain seq x y z
N MET A 1 -5.08 8.32 17.87
CA MET A 1 -4.21 7.50 17.01
C MET A 1 -3.49 6.53 17.92
N THR A 2 -3.56 5.24 17.62
CA THR A 2 -2.95 4.18 18.44
C THR A 2 -2.05 3.35 17.55
N VAL A 3 -0.78 3.24 17.92
CA VAL A 3 0.18 2.32 17.31
C VAL A 3 0.14 1.04 18.14
N ILE A 4 0.00 -0.11 17.49
CA ILE A 4 -0.09 -1.43 18.14
C ILE A 4 1.11 -2.24 17.66
N GLN A 5 1.91 -2.74 18.59
CA GLN A 5 3.13 -3.51 18.28
C GLN A 5 2.87 -5.05 18.43
N PRO A 6 3.78 -5.95 17.99
CA PRO A 6 3.40 -7.34 17.65
C PRO A 6 3.28 -8.36 18.79
N PHE A 7 2.44 -9.38 18.54
CA PHE A 7 2.11 -10.54 19.39
C PHE A 7 3.20 -11.63 19.35
N ASN A 8 3.51 -12.27 20.49
CA ASN A 8 4.37 -13.45 20.52
C ASN A 8 3.70 -14.67 19.87
N GLY A 9 4.22 -15.11 18.73
CA GLY A 9 3.79 -16.33 18.03
C GLY A 9 3.95 -16.28 16.51
N PHE A 10 3.84 -15.08 15.92
CA PHE A 10 4.05 -14.85 14.48
C PHE A 10 4.86 -13.57 14.28
N SER A 11 6.11 -13.70 13.83
CA SER A 11 6.96 -12.54 13.48
C SER A 11 6.62 -12.01 12.08
N ILE A 12 5.37 -11.60 11.88
CA ILE A 12 4.90 -10.81 10.74
C ILE A 12 4.58 -9.42 11.27
N THR A 13 5.60 -8.58 11.24
CA THR A 13 5.65 -7.32 11.97
C THR A 13 5.01 -6.19 11.15
N ARG A 14 3.82 -5.77 11.56
CA ARG A 14 2.99 -4.75 10.90
C ARG A 14 2.69 -3.64 11.89
N ASP A 15 2.99 -2.39 11.54
CA ASP A 15 2.41 -1.24 12.20
C ASP A 15 1.13 -0.87 11.44
N LEU A 16 -0.01 -1.20 12.04
CA LEU A 16 -1.32 -0.92 11.45
C LEU A 16 -1.87 0.38 11.99
N HIS A 17 -2.08 1.35 11.10
CA HIS A 17 -2.65 2.64 11.42
C HIS A 17 -4.09 2.71 10.93
N PHE A 18 -4.98 3.19 11.79
CA PHE A 18 -6.39 3.38 11.48
C PHE A 18 -6.80 4.82 11.80
N LEU A 19 -7.42 5.50 10.84
CA LEU A 19 -8.10 6.78 11.07
C LEU A 19 -9.58 6.61 10.68
N PRO A 20 -10.47 6.36 11.66
CA PRO A 20 -11.89 6.06 11.40
C PRO A 20 -12.69 7.20 10.74
N THR A 21 -12.16 8.42 10.70
CA THR A 21 -12.73 9.54 9.93
C THR A 21 -11.66 10.60 9.66
N MET A 22 -11.49 10.99 8.39
CA MET A 22 -10.74 12.20 8.02
C MET A 22 -11.55 13.47 8.30
N ASN A 23 -12.88 13.39 8.14
CA ASN A 23 -13.82 14.51 8.13
C ASN A 23 -14.85 14.37 9.28
N PRO A 24 -14.45 14.57 10.56
CA PRO A 24 -15.37 14.44 11.68
C PRO A 24 -16.47 15.51 11.66
N ASP A 25 -16.18 16.71 11.15
CA ASP A 25 -17.12 17.83 11.09
C ASP A 25 -18.23 17.58 10.07
N GLY A 26 -17.87 17.10 8.86
CA GLY A 26 -18.83 16.67 7.84
C GLY A 26 -19.67 15.50 8.32
N PHE A 27 -19.06 14.47 8.93
CA PHE A 27 -19.80 13.36 9.53
C PHE A 27 -20.81 13.81 10.60
N ALA A 28 -20.45 14.79 11.44
CA ALA A 28 -21.32 15.29 12.50
C ALA A 28 -22.57 16.05 12.00
N VAL A 29 -22.59 16.49 10.74
CA VAL A 29 -23.79 17.09 10.11
C VAL A 29 -24.53 16.11 9.18
N SER A 30 -23.90 15.03 8.73
CA SER A 30 -24.51 13.99 7.89
C SER A 30 -25.75 13.32 8.53
N HIS A 31 -26.61 12.72 7.71
CA HIS A 31 -27.88 12.12 8.15
C HIS A 31 -27.99 10.63 7.81
N GLU A 32 -28.24 9.80 8.81
CA GLU A 32 -28.38 8.35 8.66
C GLU A 32 -29.52 8.00 7.67
N GLY A 33 -29.24 7.08 6.74
CA GLY A 33 -30.16 6.69 5.67
C GLY A 33 -30.07 7.58 4.41
N MET A 34 -29.25 8.63 4.41
CA MET A 34 -28.97 9.44 3.22
C MET A 34 -28.03 8.68 2.27
N CYS A 35 -28.61 7.91 1.34
CA CYS A 35 -27.83 7.14 0.37
C CYS A 35 -27.26 7.97 -0.79
N VAL A 36 -27.84 9.15 -1.08
CA VAL A 36 -27.47 10.02 -2.20
C VAL A 36 -27.39 11.49 -1.75
N GLY A 37 -26.64 12.30 -2.48
CA GLY A 37 -26.37 13.71 -2.16
C GLY A 37 -24.94 13.96 -1.67
N GLU A 38 -24.71 15.17 -1.16
CA GLU A 38 -23.38 15.67 -0.73
C GLU A 38 -23.41 16.36 0.64
N TYR A 39 -24.53 16.27 1.36
CA TYR A 39 -24.65 16.90 2.68
C TYR A 39 -23.71 16.22 3.67
N GLY A 40 -22.79 16.99 4.27
CA GLY A 40 -21.73 16.49 5.13
C GLY A 40 -20.52 15.85 4.43
N ARG A 41 -20.46 15.85 3.10
CA ARG A 41 -19.28 15.36 2.33
C ARG A 41 -18.04 16.23 2.50
N LYS A 42 -18.25 17.55 2.52
CA LYS A 42 -17.18 18.55 2.56
C LYS A 42 -16.77 18.85 4.00
N ASN A 43 -15.62 19.49 4.20
CA ASN A 43 -15.12 19.78 5.55
C ASN A 43 -15.83 20.97 6.21
N GLY A 44 -15.67 21.05 7.54
CA GLY A 44 -16.02 22.22 8.35
C GLY A 44 -17.51 22.54 8.48
N LYS A 45 -17.77 23.69 9.11
CA LYS A 45 -19.10 24.25 9.36
C LYS A 45 -19.02 25.76 9.18
N HIS A 46 -19.96 26.33 8.41
CA HIS A 46 -20.13 27.78 8.20
C HIS A 46 -19.12 28.51 7.26
N GLY A 47 -19.00 28.07 6.00
CA GLY A 47 -18.65 28.97 4.87
C GLY A 47 -17.41 28.60 4.08
N ASP A 48 -16.32 28.22 4.74
CA ASP A 48 -15.16 27.61 4.08
C ASP A 48 -15.37 26.10 4.01
N VAL A 49 -15.77 25.60 2.83
CA VAL A 49 -16.35 24.26 2.66
C VAL A 49 -15.73 23.58 1.43
N GLU A 50 -14.65 22.84 1.64
CA GLU A 50 -13.87 22.17 0.59
C GLU A 50 -14.13 20.65 0.53
N ASP A 51 -13.97 20.07 -0.65
CA ASP A 51 -13.90 18.62 -0.82
C ASP A 51 -12.48 18.15 -0.51
N LEU A 52 -12.29 17.42 0.59
CA LEU A 52 -10.96 16.98 1.03
C LEU A 52 -10.27 16.07 -0.01
N ASN A 53 -11.03 15.29 -0.79
CA ASN A 53 -10.49 14.47 -1.89
C ASN A 53 -10.36 15.28 -3.20
N ARG A 54 -10.38 16.61 -3.12
CA ARG A 54 -9.91 17.55 -4.16
C ARG A 54 -8.85 18.52 -3.61
N ASN A 55 -8.46 18.37 -2.34
CA ASN A 55 -7.66 19.36 -1.64
C ASN A 55 -6.16 19.06 -1.59
N PHE A 56 -5.70 17.88 -2.00
CA PHE A 56 -4.26 17.53 -1.99
C PHE A 56 -3.51 18.15 -3.18
N PRO A 57 -2.18 18.35 -3.08
CA PRO A 57 -1.34 18.57 -4.26
C PRO A 57 -1.55 17.47 -5.31
N ASP A 58 -1.59 17.85 -6.58
CA ASP A 58 -1.81 16.93 -7.69
C ASP A 58 -0.48 16.62 -8.40
N ILE A 59 -0.34 15.40 -8.93
CA ILE A 59 0.92 14.92 -9.54
C ILE A 59 1.20 15.53 -10.92
N PHE A 60 0.19 16.04 -11.62
CA PHE A 60 0.32 16.65 -12.95
C PHE A 60 -0.03 18.14 -12.97
N HIS A 61 -0.88 18.60 -12.06
CA HIS A 61 -1.45 19.96 -12.07
C HIS A 61 -1.13 20.76 -10.81
N ILE A 62 -1.07 22.09 -10.94
CA ILE A 62 -0.93 22.98 -9.78
C ILE A 62 -2.31 23.15 -9.12
N ASN A 63 -2.62 22.31 -8.12
CA ASN A 63 -3.81 22.49 -7.29
C ASN A 63 -3.63 23.71 -6.36
N ARG A 64 -4.32 24.82 -6.66
CA ARG A 64 -4.26 26.08 -5.91
C ARG A 64 -5.25 26.22 -4.75
N ILE A 65 -6.11 25.22 -4.51
CA ILE A 65 -7.11 25.28 -3.43
C ILE A 65 -6.38 25.38 -2.07
N PRO A 66 -6.78 26.29 -1.16
CA PRO A 66 -6.16 26.40 0.16
C PRO A 66 -6.18 25.07 0.92
N ARG A 67 -5.02 24.63 1.41
CA ARG A 67 -4.91 23.35 2.13
C ARG A 67 -5.64 23.40 3.47
N GLN A 68 -6.63 22.54 3.63
CA GLN A 68 -7.48 22.44 4.82
C GLN A 68 -6.71 21.84 6.01
N PRO A 69 -7.18 22.04 7.26
CA PRO A 69 -6.53 21.47 8.45
C PRO A 69 -6.38 19.94 8.38
N GLU A 70 -7.40 19.24 7.90
CA GLU A 70 -7.45 17.78 7.77
C GLU A 70 -6.43 17.30 6.73
N THR A 71 -6.41 17.92 5.55
CA THR A 71 -5.43 17.64 4.49
C THR A 71 -4.00 17.91 4.96
N LYS A 72 -3.74 19.02 5.67
CA LYS A 72 -2.42 19.31 6.26
C LYS A 72 -2.00 18.27 7.28
N ALA A 73 -2.94 17.78 8.11
CA ALA A 73 -2.66 16.76 9.10
C ALA A 73 -2.29 15.42 8.45
N VAL A 74 -3.02 14.99 7.42
CA VAL A 74 -2.69 13.78 6.64
C VAL A 74 -1.36 13.94 5.90
N MET A 75 -1.14 15.05 5.19
CA MET A 75 0.13 15.33 4.50
C MET A 75 1.34 15.22 5.45
N LYS A 76 1.30 15.94 6.59
CA LYS A 76 2.36 15.87 7.60
C LYS A 76 2.58 14.45 8.12
N TRP A 77 1.50 13.69 8.28
CA TRP A 77 1.56 12.36 8.85
C TRP A 77 2.14 11.33 7.87
N LEU A 78 1.94 11.51 6.56
CA LEU A 78 2.65 10.80 5.50
C LEU A 78 4.14 11.21 5.42
N ASP A 79 4.50 12.46 5.75
CA ASP A 79 5.91 12.89 5.85
C ASP A 79 6.64 12.32 7.09
N ASP A 80 5.91 12.05 8.18
CA ASP A 80 6.47 11.56 9.44
C ASP A 80 6.76 10.05 9.41
N ILE A 81 5.99 9.28 8.63
CA ILE A 81 5.88 7.81 8.69
C ILE A 81 5.93 7.19 7.26
N PRO A 82 6.87 6.27 6.96
CA PRO A 82 7.06 5.69 5.62
C PRO A 82 6.01 4.62 5.23
N PHE A 83 4.73 5.03 5.13
CA PHE A 83 3.64 4.17 4.64
C PHE A 83 3.93 3.57 3.26
N ILE A 84 3.61 2.29 3.10
CA ILE A 84 3.89 1.55 1.86
C ILE A 84 2.63 1.10 1.13
N LEU A 85 1.53 0.92 1.87
CA LEU A 85 0.21 0.52 1.39
C LEU A 85 -0.85 1.30 2.15
N SER A 86 -1.89 1.78 1.48
CA SER A 86 -3.00 2.47 2.14
C SER A 86 -4.33 2.21 1.42
N ALA A 87 -5.46 2.38 2.11
CA ALA A 87 -6.73 2.53 1.43
C ALA A 87 -7.63 3.61 2.05
N GLY A 88 -8.23 4.43 1.20
CA GLY A 88 -9.31 5.35 1.53
C GLY A 88 -10.66 4.69 1.28
N LEU A 89 -11.45 4.50 2.34
CA LEU A 89 -12.81 3.95 2.28
C LEU A 89 -13.82 5.07 1.95
N HIS A 90 -14.66 4.81 0.96
CA HIS A 90 -15.68 5.71 0.43
C HIS A 90 -17.03 4.99 0.25
N GLY A 91 -18.10 5.78 0.07
CA GLY A 91 -19.42 5.28 -0.28
C GLY A 91 -20.06 6.09 -1.42
N GLY A 92 -20.90 5.40 -2.19
CA GLY A 92 -21.53 5.90 -3.42
C GLY A 92 -21.42 4.93 -4.60
N ALA A 93 -20.51 3.96 -4.52
CA ALA A 93 -20.40 2.84 -5.46
C ALA A 93 -19.97 1.54 -4.73
N VAL A 94 -19.72 0.46 -5.48
CA VAL A 94 -19.02 -0.74 -4.99
C VAL A 94 -17.95 -1.14 -6.01
N VAL A 95 -16.72 -0.66 -5.81
CA VAL A 95 -15.58 -0.85 -6.71
C VAL A 95 -14.25 -0.55 -6.00
N ALA A 96 -13.19 -1.29 -6.32
CA ALA A 96 -11.82 -0.93 -5.96
C ALA A 96 -11.22 -0.04 -7.06
N ASN A 97 -11.13 1.26 -6.77
CA ASN A 97 -10.55 2.28 -7.63
C ASN A 97 -9.04 2.38 -7.40
N TYR A 98 -8.26 2.44 -8.47
CA TYR A 98 -6.80 2.53 -8.44
C TYR A 98 -6.24 3.68 -9.29
N PRO A 99 -5.07 4.23 -8.92
CA PRO A 99 -4.42 5.35 -9.61
C PRO A 99 -4.20 5.19 -11.12
N PHE A 100 -4.06 6.29 -11.86
CA PHE A 100 -4.29 7.67 -11.40
C PHE A 100 -5.77 8.07 -11.49
N ASP A 101 -6.22 8.91 -10.56
CA ASP A 101 -7.50 9.65 -10.65
C ASP A 101 -7.38 10.86 -11.60
N THR A 102 -6.17 11.43 -11.72
CA THR A 102 -5.88 12.56 -12.63
C THR A 102 -5.21 12.14 -13.94
N VAL A 103 -5.20 13.05 -14.93
CA VAL A 103 -4.59 12.88 -16.27
C VAL A 103 -3.61 14.01 -16.56
N LYS A 104 -2.52 13.76 -17.31
CA LYS A 104 -1.55 14.81 -17.69
C LYS A 104 -2.18 15.91 -18.56
N GLU A 105 -3.00 15.50 -19.52
CA GLU A 105 -3.70 16.40 -20.43
C GLU A 105 -5.20 16.29 -20.12
N GLN A 106 -5.82 17.39 -19.68
CA GLN A 106 -7.25 17.46 -19.39
C GLN A 106 -8.05 17.67 -20.68
N THR A 107 -8.02 16.67 -21.56
CA THR A 107 -8.75 16.65 -22.82
C THR A 107 -10.15 16.05 -22.65
N SER A 108 -11.17 16.72 -23.19
CA SER A 108 -12.54 16.21 -23.18
C SER A 108 -12.69 15.02 -24.13
N HIS A 109 -12.76 13.81 -23.57
CA HIS A 109 -13.03 12.59 -24.32
C HIS A 109 -14.47 12.10 -24.13
N PRO A 110 -15.12 11.52 -25.15
CA PRO A 110 -16.44 10.87 -24.98
C PRO A 110 -16.42 9.67 -24.03
N ILE A 111 -15.25 9.02 -23.90
CA ILE A 111 -14.94 7.97 -22.93
C ILE A 111 -13.55 8.31 -22.39
N ASN A 112 -13.40 8.45 -21.07
CA ASN A 112 -12.11 8.80 -20.48
C ASN A 112 -11.10 7.64 -20.68
N PRO A 113 -9.91 7.90 -21.25
CA PRO A 113 -8.85 6.90 -21.29
C PRO A 113 -8.28 6.66 -19.89
N PRO A 114 -7.76 5.45 -19.60
CA PRO A 114 -7.12 5.19 -18.32
C PRO A 114 -5.79 5.94 -18.17
N SER A 115 -5.57 6.48 -16.98
CA SER A 115 -4.33 7.18 -16.63
C SER A 115 -3.39 6.22 -15.90
N ILE A 116 -2.42 5.68 -16.65
CA ILE A 116 -1.61 4.53 -16.24
C ILE A 116 -0.41 4.96 -15.38
N THR A 117 -0.22 4.31 -14.23
CA THR A 117 0.98 4.50 -13.39
C THR A 117 2.17 3.65 -13.86
N PRO A 118 3.41 3.99 -13.46
CA PRO A 118 4.58 3.11 -13.57
C PRO A 118 4.47 1.75 -12.84
N ASP A 119 3.45 1.56 -11.99
CA ASP A 119 3.21 0.36 -11.18
C ASP A 119 1.77 -0.17 -11.36
N ASP A 120 1.17 0.07 -12.53
CA ASP A 120 -0.21 -0.29 -12.88
C ASP A 120 -0.49 -1.80 -12.73
N ASP A 121 0.53 -2.63 -12.91
CA ASP A 121 0.48 -4.07 -12.64
C ASP A 121 0.22 -4.37 -11.15
N VAL A 122 0.96 -3.71 -10.26
CA VAL A 122 0.81 -3.84 -8.80
C VAL A 122 -0.53 -3.27 -8.36
N PHE A 123 -0.93 -2.10 -8.87
CA PHE A 123 -2.22 -1.50 -8.52
C PHE A 123 -3.42 -2.33 -8.96
N LYS A 124 -3.42 -2.87 -10.19
CA LYS A 124 -4.46 -3.80 -10.65
C LYS A 124 -4.51 -5.06 -9.82
N HIS A 125 -3.36 -5.61 -9.44
CA HIS A 125 -3.28 -6.76 -8.55
C HIS A 125 -3.86 -6.45 -7.17
N LEU A 126 -3.43 -5.35 -6.53
CA LEU A 126 -3.95 -4.88 -5.23
C LEU A 126 -5.47 -4.69 -5.24
N ALA A 127 -6.01 -4.03 -6.27
CA ALA A 127 -7.45 -3.83 -6.43
C ALA A 127 -8.18 -5.16 -6.67
N THR A 128 -7.58 -6.08 -7.42
CA THR A 128 -8.13 -7.42 -7.68
C THR A 128 -8.20 -8.26 -6.40
N VAL A 129 -7.14 -8.24 -5.58
CA VAL A 129 -7.10 -8.94 -4.29
C VAL A 129 -8.25 -8.48 -3.39
N TYR A 130 -8.53 -7.17 -3.31
CA TYR A 130 -9.67 -6.67 -2.56
C TYR A 130 -11.00 -7.10 -3.19
N ALA A 131 -11.21 -6.82 -4.48
CA ALA A 131 -12.50 -7.03 -5.14
C ALA A 131 -12.92 -8.51 -5.22
N GLN A 132 -11.98 -9.43 -5.41
CA GLN A 132 -12.23 -10.88 -5.44
C GLN A 132 -12.58 -11.44 -4.06
N ASN A 133 -11.96 -10.94 -2.99
CA ASN A 133 -12.23 -11.36 -1.61
C ASN A 133 -13.43 -10.64 -0.98
N HIS A 134 -13.94 -9.56 -1.60
CA HIS A 134 -15.19 -8.92 -1.23
C HIS A 134 -16.40 -9.73 -1.74
N LEU A 135 -17.41 -9.92 -0.89
CA LEU A 135 -18.55 -10.82 -1.15
C LEU A 135 -19.31 -10.55 -2.46
N THR A 136 -19.33 -9.29 -2.90
CA THR A 136 -20.12 -8.83 -4.07
C THR A 136 -19.35 -8.02 -5.10
N MET A 137 -18.15 -7.50 -4.80
CA MET A 137 -17.53 -6.44 -5.63
C MET A 137 -17.09 -6.97 -6.99
N HIS A 138 -16.45 -8.16 -7.01
CA HIS A 138 -16.06 -8.87 -8.23
C HIS A 138 -17.19 -9.10 -9.25
N LYS A 139 -18.46 -9.07 -8.82
CA LYS A 139 -19.63 -9.22 -9.71
C LYS A 139 -19.79 -8.03 -10.67
N GLY A 140 -19.24 -6.87 -10.30
CA GLY A 140 -19.12 -5.69 -11.15
C GLY A 140 -20.39 -4.90 -11.42
N ILE A 141 -21.57 -5.47 -11.19
CA ILE A 141 -22.86 -4.78 -11.18
C ILE A 141 -23.48 -5.04 -9.80
N VAL A 142 -23.42 -4.04 -8.92
CA VAL A 142 -23.84 -4.17 -7.51
C VAL A 142 -24.82 -3.07 -7.11
N CYS A 143 -24.72 -1.88 -7.71
CA CYS A 143 -25.61 -0.75 -7.44
C CYS A 143 -26.67 -0.61 -8.53
N ASP A 144 -27.86 -0.15 -8.15
CA ASP A 144 -28.99 0.10 -9.06
C ASP A 144 -28.84 1.41 -9.86
N ASP A 145 -27.61 1.75 -10.27
CA ASP A 145 -27.26 2.96 -11.02
C ASP A 145 -26.79 2.67 -12.47
N GLY A 146 -26.81 1.40 -12.86
CA GLY A 146 -26.43 0.93 -14.20
C GLY A 146 -24.92 0.92 -14.47
N LYS A 147 -24.06 1.28 -13.51
CA LYS A 147 -22.60 1.21 -13.69
C LYS A 147 -22.12 -0.23 -13.67
N LYS A 148 -21.14 -0.53 -14.51
CA LYS A 148 -20.47 -1.85 -14.58
C LYS A 148 -18.96 -1.70 -14.45
N PHE A 149 -18.41 -2.25 -13.38
CA PHE A 149 -16.97 -2.34 -13.14
C PHE A 149 -16.51 -3.77 -13.37
N THR A 150 -15.89 -4.06 -14.51
CA THR A 150 -15.44 -5.43 -14.83
C THR A 150 -14.49 -5.94 -13.74
N ASN A 151 -14.80 -7.12 -13.18
CA ASN A 151 -14.10 -7.73 -12.04
C ASN A 151 -14.10 -6.90 -10.74
N GLY A 152 -14.95 -5.86 -10.63
CA GLY A 152 -15.05 -5.03 -9.43
C GLY A 152 -13.92 -4.01 -9.26
N ILE A 153 -13.13 -3.73 -10.30
CA ILE A 153 -12.01 -2.78 -10.25
C ILE A 153 -12.15 -1.68 -11.31
N THR A 154 -11.57 -0.51 -11.07
CA THR A 154 -11.46 0.55 -12.09
C THR A 154 -10.22 1.43 -11.92
N ASN A 155 -9.68 1.92 -13.02
CA ASN A 155 -8.76 3.06 -12.98
C ASN A 155 -9.56 4.35 -12.71
N GLY A 156 -9.03 5.24 -11.89
CA GLY A 156 -9.69 6.49 -11.47
C GLY A 156 -10.11 7.37 -12.64
N ALA A 157 -9.14 7.83 -13.43
CA ALA A 157 -9.38 8.69 -14.58
C ALA A 157 -10.37 8.06 -15.59
N ALA A 158 -10.26 6.75 -15.83
CA ALA A 158 -11.18 6.02 -16.72
C ALA A 158 -12.63 6.00 -16.20
N TRP A 159 -12.84 5.97 -14.87
CA TRP A 159 -14.17 6.07 -14.28
C TRP A 159 -14.68 7.52 -14.32
N TYR A 160 -13.96 8.44 -13.68
CA TYR A 160 -14.15 9.88 -13.82
C TYR A 160 -12.88 10.61 -13.37
N MET A 161 -12.31 11.45 -14.24
CA MET A 161 -11.10 12.20 -13.90
C MET A 161 -11.37 13.31 -12.87
N PHE A 162 -10.45 13.48 -11.94
CA PHE A 162 -10.37 14.66 -11.08
C PHE A 162 -8.94 14.90 -10.60
N SER A 163 -8.69 16.09 -10.06
CA SER A 163 -7.38 16.48 -9.56
C SER A 163 -7.37 16.73 -8.05
N GLY A 164 -6.19 16.54 -7.45
CA GLY A 164 -5.97 16.77 -6.02
C GLY A 164 -6.56 15.71 -5.09
N GLY A 165 -6.65 14.47 -5.57
CA GLY A 165 -7.04 13.32 -4.78
C GLY A 165 -5.94 12.87 -3.80
N MET A 166 -6.35 12.30 -2.67
CA MET A 166 -5.43 11.75 -1.67
C MET A 166 -4.67 10.53 -2.20
N GLN A 167 -5.34 9.70 -3.00
CA GLN A 167 -4.83 8.46 -3.57
C GLN A 167 -3.57 8.69 -4.43
N ASP A 168 -3.64 9.66 -5.34
CA ASP A 168 -2.53 10.01 -6.23
C ASP A 168 -1.41 10.76 -5.47
N TYR A 169 -1.76 11.52 -4.42
CA TYR A 169 -0.78 12.15 -3.53
C TYR A 169 0.04 11.12 -2.75
N ASN A 170 -0.60 10.10 -2.17
CA ASN A 170 0.06 8.99 -1.48
C ASN A 170 1.08 8.30 -2.37
N TYR A 171 0.70 7.98 -3.61
CA TYR A 171 1.60 7.29 -4.55
C TYR A 171 2.81 8.15 -4.96
N ALA A 172 2.65 9.48 -5.04
CA ALA A 172 3.78 10.39 -5.23
C ALA A 172 4.77 10.43 -4.03
N HIS A 173 4.34 9.99 -2.84
CA HIS A 173 5.18 9.87 -1.64
C HIS A 173 5.63 8.41 -1.38
N GLY A 174 5.38 7.49 -2.30
CA GLY A 174 5.82 6.09 -2.24
C GLY A 174 4.80 5.12 -1.64
N CYS A 175 3.71 5.61 -1.03
CA CYS A 175 2.63 4.79 -0.49
C CYS A 175 1.63 4.38 -1.58
N MET A 176 1.42 3.09 -1.81
CA MET A 176 0.42 2.65 -2.79
C MET A 176 -0.99 2.69 -2.17
N GLU A 177 -1.77 3.72 -2.50
CA GLU A 177 -3.15 3.86 -2.01
C GLU A 177 -4.20 3.39 -3.03
N LEU A 178 -5.25 2.72 -2.54
CA LEU A 178 -6.50 2.50 -3.27
C LEU A 178 -7.65 3.33 -2.70
N THR A 179 -8.58 3.72 -3.56
CA THR A 179 -9.89 4.22 -3.16
C THR A 179 -10.89 3.05 -3.19
N LEU A 180 -11.40 2.65 -2.04
CA LEU A 180 -12.33 1.52 -1.91
C LEU A 180 -13.74 2.04 -1.70
N GLU A 181 -14.55 2.01 -2.75
CA GLU A 181 -15.98 2.27 -2.67
C GLU A 181 -16.64 1.00 -2.14
N ILE A 182 -17.14 1.02 -0.90
CA ILE A 182 -17.59 -0.18 -0.17
C ILE A 182 -19.12 -0.31 -0.05
N SER A 183 -19.89 0.72 -0.43
CA SER A 183 -21.34 0.69 -0.34
C SER A 183 -22.03 1.66 -1.31
N CYS A 184 -23.05 1.18 -2.04
CA CYS A 184 -23.89 2.01 -2.91
C CYS A 184 -24.60 3.14 -2.14
N CYS A 185 -25.03 2.86 -0.91
CA CYS A 185 -25.59 3.87 -0.01
C CYS A 185 -24.46 4.58 0.72
N LYS A 186 -24.37 5.91 0.60
CA LYS A 186 -23.34 6.73 1.27
C LYS A 186 -23.42 6.65 2.80
N PHE A 187 -24.59 6.91 3.39
CA PHE A 187 -24.82 6.78 4.82
C PHE A 187 -25.92 5.73 5.10
N PRO A 188 -25.58 4.44 5.14
CA PRO A 188 -26.55 3.38 5.41
C PRO A 188 -27.04 3.42 6.87
N ARG A 189 -28.20 2.81 7.12
CA ARG A 189 -28.71 2.67 8.49
C ARG A 189 -27.85 1.71 9.32
N ALA A 190 -27.79 1.95 10.63
CA ALA A 190 -26.96 1.18 11.57
C ALA A 190 -27.21 -0.34 11.50
N ASN A 191 -28.45 -0.77 11.20
CA ASN A 191 -28.81 -2.18 11.03
C ASN A 191 -28.20 -2.85 9.78
N LYS A 192 -27.51 -2.11 8.91
CA LYS A 192 -26.74 -2.64 7.76
C LYS A 192 -25.26 -2.84 8.05
N LEU A 193 -24.71 -2.21 9.11
CA LEU A 193 -23.29 -2.26 9.43
C LEU A 193 -22.74 -3.69 9.62
N PRO A 194 -23.45 -4.65 10.26
CA PRO A 194 -22.96 -6.03 10.37
C PRO A 194 -22.82 -6.74 9.00
N GLY A 195 -23.70 -6.40 8.04
CA GLY A 195 -23.62 -6.92 6.67
C GLY A 195 -22.40 -6.37 5.94
N LEU A 196 -22.21 -5.04 5.99
CA LEU A 196 -21.04 -4.38 5.39
C LEU A 196 -19.73 -4.90 5.98
N TRP A 197 -19.66 -5.14 7.30
CA TRP A 197 -18.50 -5.79 7.92
C TRP A 197 -18.26 -7.19 7.35
N GLN A 198 -19.30 -8.02 7.28
CA GLN A 198 -19.19 -9.38 6.75
C GLN A 198 -18.80 -9.42 5.26
N GLU A 199 -19.20 -8.41 4.47
CA GLU A 199 -18.85 -8.25 3.06
C GLU A 199 -17.37 -7.86 2.85
N ASN A 200 -16.80 -7.07 3.77
CA ASN A 200 -15.49 -6.42 3.62
C ASN A 200 -14.35 -7.07 4.44
N LYS A 201 -14.63 -7.73 5.58
CA LYS A 201 -13.59 -8.13 6.55
C LYS A 201 -12.46 -9.01 5.97
N ILE A 202 -12.81 -9.96 5.09
CA ILE A 202 -11.84 -10.86 4.45
C ILE A 202 -11.04 -10.12 3.37
N ALA A 203 -11.70 -9.25 2.58
CA ALA A 203 -11.06 -8.40 1.59
C ALA A 203 -10.01 -7.47 2.22
N LEU A 204 -10.37 -6.80 3.33
CA LEU A 204 -9.45 -5.96 4.11
C LEU A 204 -8.26 -6.76 4.65
N LEU A 205 -8.47 -7.99 5.13
CA LEU A 205 -7.40 -8.81 5.67
C LEU A 205 -6.38 -9.22 4.59
N TYR A 206 -6.85 -9.77 3.46
CA TYR A 206 -5.96 -10.09 2.34
C TYR A 206 -5.26 -8.85 1.80
N TYR A 207 -5.96 -7.72 1.69
CA TYR A 207 -5.36 -6.46 1.24
C TYR A 207 -4.20 -6.02 2.15
N VAL A 208 -4.39 -6.03 3.48
CA VAL A 208 -3.32 -5.72 4.44
C VAL A 208 -2.15 -6.73 4.34
N MET A 209 -2.40 -7.99 3.97
CA MET A 209 -1.33 -8.97 3.75
C MET A 209 -0.43 -8.63 2.55
N GLU A 210 -0.97 -7.95 1.54
CA GLU A 210 -0.20 -7.51 0.37
C GLU A 210 0.90 -6.50 0.72
N ALA A 211 0.90 -5.89 1.90
CA ALA A 211 2.02 -5.05 2.33
C ALA A 211 3.36 -5.83 2.42
N HIS A 212 3.32 -7.17 2.54
CA HIS A 212 4.54 -8.00 2.62
C HIS A 212 5.09 -8.48 1.27
N ARG A 213 4.58 -8.03 0.11
CA ARG A 213 5.14 -8.40 -1.20
C ARG A 213 6.26 -7.48 -1.67
N GLY A 214 7.10 -8.00 -2.55
CA GLY A 214 8.08 -7.20 -3.28
C GLY A 214 9.40 -7.09 -2.56
N LEU A 215 9.84 -5.85 -2.30
CA LEU A 215 11.22 -5.53 -1.93
C LEU A 215 11.27 -4.72 -0.62
N THR A 216 12.26 -5.01 0.21
CA THR A 216 12.74 -4.11 1.27
C THR A 216 14.26 -4.18 1.36
N GLY A 217 14.87 -3.27 2.08
CA GLY A 217 16.28 -3.35 2.39
C GLY A 217 16.76 -2.17 3.23
N GLN A 218 18.09 -2.07 3.32
CA GLN A 218 18.76 -0.93 3.94
C GLN A 218 19.91 -0.46 3.07
N ILE A 219 20.09 0.85 2.97
CA ILE A 219 21.16 1.53 2.23
C ILE A 219 22.16 2.10 3.25
N LEU A 220 23.38 1.59 3.22
CA LEU A 220 24.46 1.98 4.13
C LEU A 220 25.69 2.46 3.35
N ASP A 221 26.48 3.33 3.98
CA ASP A 221 27.83 3.67 3.56
C ASP A 221 28.74 2.44 3.69
N SER A 222 29.54 2.14 2.66
CA SER A 222 30.31 0.90 2.58
C SER A 222 31.49 0.79 3.55
N ILE A 223 31.86 1.87 4.24
CA ILE A 223 33.02 1.91 5.15
C ILE A 223 32.56 2.11 6.59
N THR A 224 31.65 3.06 6.82
CA THR A 224 31.16 3.43 8.15
C THR A 224 29.94 2.62 8.60
N GLU A 225 29.37 1.80 7.71
CA GLU A 225 28.08 1.11 7.86
C GLU A 225 26.91 2.01 8.34
N SER A 226 27.06 3.33 8.19
CA SER A 226 26.05 4.30 8.61
C SER A 226 24.96 4.47 7.54
N PRO A 227 23.68 4.68 7.92
CA PRO A 227 22.59 4.88 6.97
C PRO A 227 22.78 6.04 5.98
N VAL A 228 22.49 5.80 4.71
CA VAL A 228 22.47 6.85 3.67
C VAL A 228 21.02 7.27 3.40
N VAL A 229 20.60 8.37 4.04
CA VAL A 229 19.20 8.82 4.09
C VAL A 229 18.78 9.76 2.95
N LYS A 230 19.74 10.28 2.16
CA LYS A 230 19.49 11.22 1.04
C LYS A 230 19.60 10.52 -0.32
N ALA A 231 19.13 9.28 -0.38
CA ALA A 231 19.19 8.48 -1.58
C ALA A 231 17.91 8.59 -2.43
N ASP A 232 18.10 8.64 -3.74
CA ASP A 232 17.07 8.45 -4.74
C ASP A 232 17.12 6.97 -5.17
N ILE A 233 16.01 6.26 -4.94
CA ILE A 233 15.85 4.84 -5.27
C ILE A 233 14.91 4.71 -6.47
N GLN A 234 15.33 3.92 -7.47
CA GLN A 234 14.52 3.63 -8.64
C GLN A 234 14.59 2.14 -8.99
N ILE A 235 13.44 1.55 -9.35
CA ILE A 235 13.41 0.25 -10.04
C ILE A 235 13.55 0.53 -11.54
N ILE A 236 14.61 0.04 -12.18
CA ILE A 236 14.85 0.28 -13.60
C ILE A 236 13.69 -0.28 -14.42
N GLY A 237 13.12 0.57 -15.29
CA GLY A 237 11.90 0.28 -16.04
C GLY A 237 10.63 0.91 -15.44
N ARG A 238 10.63 1.31 -14.16
CA ARG A 238 9.56 2.08 -13.54
C ARG A 238 9.99 3.54 -13.37
N ASN A 239 9.25 4.47 -13.97
CA ASN A 239 9.53 5.91 -13.87
C ASN A 239 8.89 6.51 -12.62
N MET A 240 9.28 5.99 -11.45
CA MET A 240 8.91 6.51 -10.13
C MET A 240 10.14 6.42 -9.23
N THR A 241 10.49 7.54 -8.58
CA THR A 241 11.56 7.60 -7.57
C THR A 241 10.93 7.51 -6.19
N PHE A 242 11.60 6.84 -5.26
CA PHE A 242 11.23 6.78 -3.85
C PHE A 242 12.47 6.90 -2.97
N HIS A 243 12.27 7.18 -1.68
CA HIS A 243 13.35 7.53 -0.76
C HIS A 243 13.40 6.57 0.43
N PRO A 244 14.56 6.41 1.08
CA PRO A 244 14.67 5.61 2.29
C PRO A 244 14.17 6.36 3.54
N SER A 245 13.92 5.61 4.61
CA SER A 245 13.67 6.10 5.96
C SER A 245 14.89 6.82 6.55
N LYS A 246 14.70 7.44 7.72
CA LYS A 246 15.77 8.05 8.53
C LYS A 246 16.84 7.04 8.98
N ASN A 247 16.58 5.73 8.89
CA ASN A 247 17.53 4.65 9.15
C ASN A 247 18.10 4.03 7.86
N GLY A 248 17.87 4.63 6.69
CA GLY A 248 18.30 4.10 5.39
C GLY A 248 17.48 2.92 4.89
N GLU A 249 16.38 2.58 5.57
CA GLU A 249 15.50 1.45 5.22
C GLU A 249 14.59 1.84 4.05
N PHE A 250 14.18 0.88 3.22
CA PHE A 250 13.25 1.16 2.13
C PHE A 250 12.32 -0.01 1.87
N TRP A 251 11.20 0.27 1.20
CA TRP A 251 10.19 -0.71 0.80
C TRP A 251 9.66 -0.38 -0.58
N ARG A 252 9.32 -1.41 -1.37
CA ARG A 252 8.58 -1.25 -2.63
C ARG A 252 7.74 -2.49 -2.90
N LEU A 253 6.43 -2.32 -2.97
CA LEU A 253 5.52 -3.37 -3.43
C LEU A 253 5.80 -3.66 -4.91
N LEU A 254 5.98 -4.94 -5.22
CA LEU A 254 6.28 -5.44 -6.56
C LEU A 254 5.62 -6.82 -6.75
N LEU A 255 5.25 -7.13 -7.98
CA LEU A 255 4.81 -8.47 -8.36
C LEU A 255 6.00 -9.42 -8.56
N PRO A 256 5.78 -10.75 -8.56
CA PRO A 256 6.85 -11.72 -8.84
C PRO A 256 7.55 -11.44 -10.17
N GLY A 257 8.88 -11.47 -10.18
CA GLY A 257 9.66 -11.14 -11.38
C GLY A 257 11.12 -10.79 -11.08
N GLU A 258 11.89 -10.58 -12.15
CA GLU A 258 13.29 -10.16 -12.11
C GLU A 258 13.41 -8.65 -12.31
N TYR A 259 14.15 -7.99 -11.43
CA TYR A 259 14.26 -6.53 -11.39
C TYR A 259 15.71 -6.08 -11.23
N LYS A 260 15.96 -4.79 -11.49
CA LYS A 260 17.19 -4.10 -11.07
C LYS A 260 16.83 -2.85 -10.29
N ILE A 261 17.36 -2.72 -9.08
CA ILE A 261 17.33 -1.48 -8.29
C ILE A 261 18.56 -0.64 -8.66
N GLN A 262 18.34 0.66 -8.81
CA GLN A 262 19.38 1.68 -8.92
C GLN A 262 19.27 2.63 -7.73
N VAL A 263 20.40 2.96 -7.11
CA VAL A 263 20.47 3.88 -5.97
C VAL A 263 21.49 4.97 -6.28
N LYS A 264 21.07 6.22 -6.15
CA LYS A 264 21.93 7.41 -6.26
C LYS A 264 21.86 8.19 -4.96
N SER A 265 22.97 8.76 -4.52
CA SER A 265 23.00 9.71 -3.40
C SER A 265 24.09 10.75 -3.65
N PRO A 266 23.87 12.04 -3.35
CA PRO A 266 24.93 13.03 -3.42
C PRO A 266 26.16 12.60 -2.60
N GLY A 267 27.35 12.70 -3.19
CA GLY A 267 28.60 12.27 -2.57
C GLY A 267 28.93 10.77 -2.71
N TYR A 268 28.08 9.95 -3.34
CA TYR A 268 28.30 8.51 -3.53
C TYR A 268 28.36 8.14 -5.01
N TYR A 269 29.07 7.05 -5.33
CA TYR A 269 28.93 6.40 -6.64
C TYR A 269 27.56 5.72 -6.76
N THR A 270 26.96 5.77 -7.95
CA THR A 270 25.70 5.08 -8.25
C THR A 270 25.87 3.56 -8.06
N ALA A 271 24.99 2.94 -7.28
CA ALA A 271 24.92 1.49 -7.13
C ALA A 271 23.78 0.92 -7.98
N GLU A 272 24.00 -0.26 -8.54
CA GLU A 272 22.95 -1.06 -9.19
C GLU A 272 23.02 -2.51 -8.71
N GLN A 273 21.86 -3.11 -8.41
CA GLN A 273 21.78 -4.49 -7.97
C GLN A 273 20.58 -5.20 -8.62
N LYS A 274 20.80 -6.41 -9.14
CA LYS A 274 19.73 -7.29 -9.61
C LYS A 274 19.11 -8.03 -8.42
N PHE A 275 17.81 -8.24 -8.45
CA PHE A 275 17.09 -9.03 -7.46
C PHE A 275 15.82 -9.64 -8.05
N SER A 276 15.34 -10.70 -7.40
CA SER A 276 14.15 -11.44 -7.79
C SER A 276 13.07 -11.28 -6.71
N VAL A 277 11.84 -10.99 -7.11
CA VAL A 277 10.66 -11.12 -6.25
C VAL A 277 10.08 -12.50 -6.52
N LYS A 278 9.99 -13.35 -5.49
CA LYS A 278 9.51 -14.72 -5.64
C LYS A 278 8.02 -14.75 -5.95
N ASN A 279 7.58 -15.78 -6.66
CA ASN A 279 6.16 -16.09 -6.73
C ASN A 279 5.73 -16.80 -5.45
N TYR A 280 4.57 -16.43 -4.92
CA TYR A 280 3.96 -17.06 -3.75
C TYR A 280 2.73 -17.81 -4.26
N SER A 281 2.74 -19.14 -4.19
CA SER A 281 1.70 -20.00 -4.74
C SER A 281 1.12 -20.91 -3.68
N GLY A 282 -0.21 -21.05 -3.64
CA GLY A 282 -0.92 -21.80 -2.60
C GLY A 282 -1.06 -20.97 -1.31
N GLU A 283 -1.13 -21.66 -0.16
CA GLU A 283 -1.36 -21.08 1.19
C GLU A 283 -0.19 -20.22 1.74
N GLN A 284 0.76 -19.81 0.89
CA GLN A 284 1.93 -19.04 1.32
C GLN A 284 1.68 -17.53 1.27
N LEU A 285 1.79 -16.87 2.42
CA LEU A 285 1.70 -15.42 2.51
C LEU A 285 2.86 -14.73 1.75
N PRO A 286 2.63 -13.53 1.18
CA PRO A 286 3.71 -12.73 0.60
C PRO A 286 4.82 -12.46 1.60
N SER A 287 6.07 -12.49 1.14
CA SER A 287 7.26 -12.26 1.97
C SER A 287 8.33 -11.48 1.21
N LEU A 288 8.70 -10.31 1.74
CA LEU A 288 9.64 -9.37 1.11
C LEU A 288 11.01 -9.99 0.79
N THR A 289 11.49 -9.75 -0.43
CA THR A 289 12.91 -9.89 -0.76
C THR A 289 13.68 -8.80 -0.02
N ARG A 290 14.68 -9.18 0.79
CA ARG A 290 15.53 -8.25 1.55
C ARG A 290 16.88 -8.01 0.88
N LEU A 291 17.29 -6.75 0.73
CA LEU A 291 18.63 -6.36 0.24
C LEU A 291 19.41 -5.54 1.29
N LYS A 292 20.74 -5.72 1.34
CA LYS A 292 21.68 -4.78 1.97
C LYS A 292 22.45 -4.10 0.83
N ILE A 293 22.22 -2.81 0.61
CA ILE A 293 22.87 -2.04 -0.44
C ILE A 293 23.98 -1.20 0.20
N LEU A 294 25.21 -1.38 -0.27
CA LEU A 294 26.37 -0.61 0.17
C LEU A 294 26.73 0.44 -0.88
N LEU A 295 26.79 1.70 -0.47
CA LEU A 295 27.23 2.80 -1.32
C LEU A 295 28.66 3.20 -0.99
N LEU A 296 29.52 3.28 -2.02
CA LEU A 296 30.89 3.75 -1.88
C LEU A 296 30.94 5.27 -2.02
N ASN A 297 31.54 5.94 -1.04
CA ASN A 297 31.73 7.38 -1.06
C ASN A 297 32.66 7.80 -2.22
N SER A 298 32.24 8.80 -2.99
CA SER A 298 32.94 9.32 -4.17
C SER A 298 34.32 9.92 -3.90
N THR A 299 34.66 10.20 -2.64
CA THR A 299 36.02 10.61 -2.24
C THR A 299 37.02 9.45 -2.21
N VAL A 300 36.55 8.20 -2.25
CA VAL A 300 37.41 7.00 -2.26
C VAL A 300 37.76 6.66 -3.72
N PRO A 301 39.03 6.73 -4.13
CA PRO A 301 39.40 6.45 -5.51
C PRO A 301 39.08 5.00 -5.91
N THR A 302 38.22 4.82 -6.89
CA THR A 302 38.03 3.51 -7.53
C THR A 302 39.24 3.21 -8.41
N THR A 303 40.08 2.26 -8.00
CA THR A 303 41.09 1.70 -8.92
C THR A 303 40.39 1.12 -10.15
N PRO A 304 40.90 1.38 -11.37
CA PRO A 304 40.35 0.76 -12.57
C PRO A 304 40.37 -0.76 -12.43
N LYS A 305 39.24 -1.40 -12.69
CA LYS A 305 39.15 -2.86 -12.74
C LYS A 305 40.10 -3.35 -13.83
N PRO A 306 41.12 -4.19 -13.54
CA PRO A 306 42.04 -4.64 -14.57
C PRO A 306 41.28 -5.41 -15.65
N GLU A 307 41.55 -5.08 -16.91
CA GLU A 307 40.98 -5.81 -18.05
C GLU A 307 41.44 -7.27 -17.96
N ILE A 308 40.46 -8.19 -18.04
CA ILE A 308 40.75 -9.62 -18.04
C ILE A 308 41.36 -9.94 -19.40
N VAL A 309 42.69 -10.07 -19.43
CA VAL A 309 43.41 -10.62 -20.58
C VAL A 309 42.95 -12.06 -20.78
N THR A 310 42.12 -12.29 -21.78
CA THR A 310 41.61 -13.61 -22.14
C THR A 310 42.74 -14.46 -22.73
N ILE A 311 43.22 -15.44 -21.97
CA ILE A 311 44.10 -16.51 -22.47
C ILE A 311 43.21 -17.70 -22.92
N PRO A 312 43.45 -18.34 -24.07
CA PRO A 312 42.62 -19.45 -24.55
C PRO A 312 42.66 -20.68 -23.62
N PRO A 313 41.57 -21.48 -23.58
CA PRO A 313 41.49 -22.63 -22.69
C PRO A 313 42.34 -23.79 -23.20
N ASN A 314 43.21 -24.32 -22.34
CA ASN A 314 43.89 -25.59 -22.59
C ASN A 314 43.16 -26.72 -21.82
N THR A 315 42.93 -27.84 -22.49
CA THR A 315 42.15 -28.97 -21.98
C THR A 315 42.92 -29.80 -20.96
N GLU A 316 42.34 -30.13 -19.80
CA GLU A 316 42.54 -31.48 -19.23
C GLU A 316 41.44 -31.99 -18.27
N LYS A 317 41.42 -33.33 -18.17
CA LYS A 317 40.34 -34.24 -17.79
C LYS A 317 39.88 -34.23 -16.31
N ASN A 318 38.58 -34.51 -16.15
CA ASN A 318 37.94 -35.40 -15.16
C ASN A 318 38.62 -35.65 -13.80
N ARG A 319 37.87 -35.35 -12.72
CA ARG A 319 37.68 -36.26 -11.58
C ARG A 319 36.26 -36.08 -10.99
N ARG A 320 35.58 -37.18 -10.71
CA ARG A 320 34.35 -37.21 -9.89
C ARG A 320 34.75 -37.21 -8.41
N ILE A 321 33.94 -36.59 -7.57
CA ILE A 321 33.76 -36.92 -6.15
C ILE A 321 32.25 -36.86 -5.88
N GLU A 322 31.71 -37.87 -5.21
CA GLU A 322 30.30 -38.00 -4.81
C GLU A 322 30.09 -37.52 -3.36
N ASP A 323 28.81 -37.32 -3.02
CA ASP A 323 28.25 -37.09 -1.68
C ASP A 323 28.60 -35.73 -0.99
N ASP A 324 27.75 -35.12 -0.18
CA ASP A 324 26.68 -35.70 0.66
C ASP A 324 25.46 -34.75 0.81
N VAL A 325 24.26 -35.29 1.15
CA VAL A 325 22.98 -34.53 1.24
C VAL A 325 22.31 -34.70 2.62
N PRO A 326 22.21 -33.63 3.43
CA PRO A 326 21.37 -33.63 4.63
C PRO A 326 19.88 -33.48 4.30
N LYS A 327 19.05 -34.26 5.00
CA LYS A 327 17.60 -34.37 4.79
C LYS A 327 16.82 -33.12 5.26
N SER A 328 15.70 -32.87 4.60
CA SER A 328 14.66 -31.93 5.02
C SER A 328 14.05 -32.30 6.38
N THR A 329 13.91 -31.31 7.27
CA THR A 329 13.02 -31.38 8.43
C THR A 329 11.63 -30.91 8.03
N GLU A 330 10.62 -31.71 8.32
CA GLU A 330 9.21 -31.35 8.10
C GLU A 330 8.84 -30.16 8.99
N THR A 331 8.36 -29.08 8.40
CA THR A 331 7.75 -27.97 9.14
C THR A 331 6.24 -28.11 9.05
N THR A 332 5.58 -28.28 10.19
CA THR A 332 4.13 -28.51 10.25
C THR A 332 3.39 -27.25 9.80
N THR A 333 2.78 -27.29 8.62
CA THR A 333 1.94 -26.20 8.11
C THR A 333 0.58 -26.22 8.82
N LEU A 334 0.34 -25.23 9.69
CA LEU A 334 -1.02 -24.86 10.07
C LEU A 334 -1.73 -24.33 8.82
N SER A 335 -2.89 -24.90 8.48
CA SER A 335 -3.63 -24.49 7.29
C SER A 335 -4.21 -23.08 7.44
N GLU A 336 -4.47 -22.44 6.31
CA GLU A 336 -5.02 -21.08 6.24
C GLU A 336 -6.30 -20.90 7.08
N PHE A 337 -7.12 -21.96 7.20
CA PHE A 337 -8.29 -21.99 8.08
C PHE A 337 -7.96 -21.71 9.55
N ASP A 338 -6.89 -22.29 10.11
CA ASP A 338 -6.53 -22.05 11.52
C ASP A 338 -6.00 -20.62 11.75
N LEU A 339 -5.37 -20.01 10.74
CA LEU A 339 -4.83 -18.65 10.82
C LEU A 339 -5.95 -17.61 10.67
N LEU A 340 -6.80 -17.77 9.65
CA LEU A 340 -8.00 -16.96 9.48
C LEU A 340 -8.95 -17.12 10.67
N PHE A 341 -9.14 -18.34 11.20
CA PHE A 341 -9.96 -18.57 12.38
C PHE A 341 -9.37 -17.90 13.63
N LYS A 342 -8.05 -17.92 13.85
CA LYS A 342 -7.44 -17.21 15.00
C LYS A 342 -7.55 -15.68 14.89
N LEU A 343 -7.35 -15.11 13.70
CA LEU A 343 -7.55 -13.67 13.46
C LEU A 343 -9.03 -13.28 13.58
N GLN A 344 -9.94 -14.05 12.97
CA GLN A 344 -11.38 -13.85 13.05
C GLN A 344 -11.90 -13.99 14.48
N HIS A 345 -11.47 -15.01 15.24
CA HIS A 345 -11.85 -15.22 16.63
C HIS A 345 -11.27 -14.15 17.57
N SER A 346 -10.12 -13.55 17.22
CA SER A 346 -9.58 -12.37 17.93
C SER A 346 -10.33 -11.07 17.62
N LEU A 347 -11.01 -10.98 16.47
CA LEU A 347 -11.85 -9.82 16.11
C LEU A 347 -13.28 -9.98 16.65
N ASP A 348 -13.85 -11.18 16.58
CA ASP A 348 -15.22 -11.46 17.02
C ASP A 348 -15.36 -11.46 18.55
N SER A 349 -14.33 -11.87 19.29
CA SER A 349 -14.32 -11.79 20.76
C SER A 349 -14.51 -10.36 21.25
N SER A 350 -13.82 -9.39 20.64
CA SER A 350 -13.96 -7.96 20.88
C SER A 350 -15.30 -7.35 20.45
N PHE A 351 -16.13 -8.06 19.67
CA PHE A 351 -17.45 -7.58 19.23
C PHE A 351 -18.63 -8.14 20.05
N SER A 352 -18.42 -9.15 20.90
CA SER A 352 -19.53 -9.89 21.55
C SER A 352 -20.00 -9.36 22.90
N GLU A 353 -19.31 -8.41 23.53
CA GLU A 353 -19.77 -7.82 24.80
C GLU A 353 -20.87 -6.77 24.60
N ASN A 354 -22.05 -7.07 25.14
CA ASN A 354 -23.26 -6.27 24.96
C ASN A 354 -23.23 -4.94 25.72
N ASN A 355 -22.98 -3.87 24.97
CA ASN A 355 -23.84 -2.68 24.93
C ASN A 355 -24.12 -1.96 26.28
N LYS A 356 -23.17 -1.12 26.72
CA LYS A 356 -23.42 0.21 27.33
C LYS A 356 -22.11 1.01 27.50
N GLY A 357 -21.89 1.96 26.59
CA GLY A 357 -20.78 2.93 26.69
C GLY A 357 -19.77 2.79 25.55
N PHE A 358 -19.85 3.69 24.57
CA PHE A 358 -18.96 3.73 23.41
C PHE A 358 -17.59 4.33 23.79
N ARG A 359 -16.79 3.63 24.62
CA ARG A 359 -15.45 4.05 25.08
C ARG A 359 -14.67 2.91 25.76
N LYS A 360 -13.75 2.24 25.03
CA LYS A 360 -12.27 2.17 25.31
C LYS A 360 -11.56 0.92 24.76
N ASP A 361 -12.21 -0.23 24.67
CA ASP A 361 -11.47 -1.50 24.73
C ASP A 361 -11.22 -2.21 23.38
N ILE A 362 -10.62 -1.47 22.44
CA ILE A 362 -9.93 -2.02 21.25
C ILE A 362 -8.40 -2.03 21.45
N PHE A 363 -7.89 -1.44 22.53
CA PHE A 363 -6.52 -0.90 22.60
C PHE A 363 -5.54 -1.63 23.52
N SER A 364 -5.73 -2.93 23.77
CA SER A 364 -4.68 -3.79 24.33
C SER A 364 -4.55 -4.98 23.38
N CYS A 365 -3.38 -5.30 22.83
CA CYS A 365 -2.08 -5.31 23.50
C CYS A 365 -0.92 -5.43 22.46
N PHE A 366 0.29 -5.74 22.92
CA PHE A 366 1.45 -6.34 22.22
C PHE A 366 2.60 -5.42 21.72
N LEU A 367 3.82 -6.01 21.59
CA LEU A 367 5.18 -5.41 21.54
C LEU A 367 6.21 -6.48 21.04
N SER A 368 7.21 -6.30 20.16
CA SER A 368 7.85 -5.14 19.48
C SER A 368 8.62 -5.57 18.18
N MET A 369 9.23 -4.62 17.46
CA MET A 369 10.28 -4.72 16.39
C MET A 369 9.90 -4.73 14.88
N LEU A 370 10.62 -3.88 14.11
CA LEU A 370 10.79 -3.78 12.64
C LEU A 370 9.56 -3.97 11.75
N THR A 371 8.93 -2.88 11.35
CA THR A 371 7.53 -2.87 10.90
C THR A 371 7.34 -2.52 9.42
N ILE A 372 6.20 -2.97 8.90
CA ILE A 372 5.60 -2.52 7.65
C ILE A 372 4.37 -1.70 7.99
N GLU A 373 4.28 -0.50 7.45
CA GLU A 373 3.22 0.45 7.79
C GLU A 373 2.11 0.44 6.74
N VAL A 374 0.89 0.10 7.20
CA VAL A 374 -0.33 0.12 6.38
C VAL A 374 -1.36 1.04 7.03
N PHE A 375 -1.96 1.90 6.21
CA PHE A 375 -3.00 2.82 6.65
C PHE A 375 -4.38 2.47 6.09
N LEU A 376 -5.41 2.61 6.92
CA LEU A 376 -6.80 2.60 6.49
C LEU A 376 -7.49 3.90 6.94
N LEU A 377 -7.94 4.69 5.97
CA LEU A 377 -8.72 5.91 6.18
C LEU A 377 -10.19 5.69 5.83
N VAL A 378 -11.09 6.38 6.52
CA VAL A 378 -12.46 6.62 6.00
C VAL A 378 -12.59 8.09 5.63
N ILE A 379 -12.91 8.36 4.36
CA ILE A 379 -13.30 9.69 3.88
C ILE A 379 -14.80 9.64 3.55
N LEU A 380 -15.60 10.20 4.46
CA LEU A 380 -17.06 10.32 4.33
C LEU A 380 -17.43 11.60 3.56
#